data_AF-A0A7J7C2G4-F1
#
_entry.id   AF-A0A7J7C2G4-F1
#
_cell.length_a   1.000
_cell.length_b   1.000
_cell.length_c   1.000
_cell.angle_alpha   90.00
_cell.angle_beta   90.00
_cell.angle_gamma   90.00
#
_symmetry.space_group_name_H-M   'P 1'
#
loop_
_entity.id
_entity.type
_entity.pdbx_description
1 polymer ?
#
loop_
_entity_poly.entity_id
_entity_poly.type
_entity_poly.pdbx_seq_one_letter_code
_entity_poly.pdbx_strand_id
1 'polypeptide(L)'
;MGKGRFSICGGNSVLRRRKKAGDLPSPTSIPPPMVAESSLSTAPQPMAKGKKKAVGARLWIRFDRFGNSELVECDKSAIIKRVAIPARDLRILGPIFSDSSNILAREKAMVVNLEFIKAIVTAEEILLLDPLRHEVLPFVDQLRQQLPLKSPTNIQGASPADAQHDDLHVSNYGRLPVPEAVENLQSELPFEFQVLEIALEVVCMFLDSNVAELERDAYPVLDELAKNVSTKNLEHVRSLKSNLTRLLARVQKVRDEIEHLLDDNEDMAHLYLTRKLIQNQQYEALLGEAESTNIVHAAPQFPRLASIRSGSLANSNITFENDVEDLEMMLEAYFMQLDGTRNKILSVREYIDDTEDYVNIQLDNQRNELIQLQLTLTIASFAIATETLICGIFGMNIQCILYNMNGIFGLFVGSVTCACILLFLLILGYARWKKLLGS
;
A
#
# COMPACT_ATOMS: atom_id res chain seq x y z
N MET A 1 50.32 -2.27 -20.87
CA MET A 1 49.83 -3.68 -20.79
C MET A 1 48.98 -3.81 -19.52
N GLY A 2 48.01 -4.71 -19.37
CA GLY A 2 47.54 -5.75 -20.30
C GLY A 2 46.11 -6.21 -19.98
N LYS A 3 45.50 -6.92 -20.94
CA LYS A 3 44.08 -7.35 -20.96
C LYS A 3 43.69 -8.26 -19.77
N GLY A 4 42.51 -8.02 -19.20
CA GLY A 4 41.73 -9.00 -18.43
C GLY A 4 40.26 -8.87 -18.83
N ARG A 5 39.62 -9.93 -19.31
CA ARG A 5 38.28 -9.89 -19.93
C ARG A 5 37.47 -11.11 -19.48
N PHE A 6 36.41 -10.90 -18.72
CA PHE A 6 35.37 -11.90 -18.50
C PHE A 6 33.99 -11.33 -18.78
N SER A 7 33.14 -12.19 -19.32
CA SER A 7 31.75 -11.92 -19.68
C SER A 7 30.97 -13.17 -19.28
N ILE A 8 29.80 -12.96 -18.68
CA ILE A 8 28.87 -14.04 -18.33
C ILE A 8 27.52 -13.67 -18.94
N CYS A 9 26.98 -14.59 -19.75
CA CYS A 9 25.69 -14.44 -20.41
C CYS A 9 24.63 -15.30 -19.69
N GLY A 10 23.35 -15.04 -19.95
CA GLY A 10 22.23 -15.55 -19.16
C GLY A 10 21.96 -17.06 -19.28
N GLY A 11 21.12 -17.58 -18.37
CA GLY A 11 20.73 -19.00 -18.31
C GLY A 11 19.36 -19.23 -17.65
N ASN A 12 18.28 -19.04 -18.42
CA ASN A 12 16.93 -19.42 -17.98
C ASN A 12 16.79 -20.95 -17.86
N SER A 13 16.24 -21.44 -16.75
CA SER A 13 16.01 -22.87 -16.50
C SER A 13 14.52 -23.23 -16.37
N VAL A 14 13.88 -23.52 -17.52
CA VAL A 14 12.47 -23.96 -17.56
C VAL A 14 12.35 -25.46 -17.28
N LEU A 15 11.71 -25.84 -16.17
CA LEU A 15 11.47 -27.23 -15.77
C LEU A 15 10.39 -27.92 -16.63
N ARG A 16 10.80 -28.53 -17.75
CA ARG A 16 9.91 -29.22 -18.70
C ARG A 16 9.86 -30.74 -18.44
N ARG A 17 8.83 -31.20 -17.72
CA ARG A 17 8.65 -32.61 -17.31
C ARG A 17 8.29 -33.51 -18.52
N ARG A 18 9.13 -34.52 -18.81
CA ARG A 18 8.88 -35.52 -19.88
C ARG A 18 7.66 -36.41 -19.57
N LYS A 19 6.85 -36.70 -20.59
CA LYS A 19 6.01 -37.93 -20.68
C LYS A 19 6.60 -38.84 -21.77
N LYS A 20 6.38 -40.15 -21.64
CA LYS A 20 6.80 -41.19 -22.59
C LYS A 20 5.54 -41.91 -23.11
N ALA A 21 5.52 -42.30 -24.38
CA ALA A 21 4.42 -43.03 -25.02
C ALA A 21 4.73 -44.53 -25.19
N GLY A 22 3.70 -45.34 -25.47
CA GLY A 22 3.81 -46.79 -25.68
C GLY A 22 2.45 -47.51 -25.78
N ASP A 23 1.78 -47.32 -26.91
CA ASP A 23 0.93 -48.26 -27.67
C ASP A 23 -0.30 -49.02 -27.06
N LEU A 24 -1.10 -49.56 -28.00
CA LEU A 24 -2.45 -50.18 -27.91
C LEU A 24 -2.36 -51.74 -27.81
N PRO A 25 -3.46 -52.55 -27.78
CA PRO A 25 -4.89 -52.26 -28.06
C PRO A 25 -5.92 -52.74 -27.00
N SER A 26 -7.22 -52.59 -27.32
CA SER A 26 -8.40 -52.94 -26.51
C SER A 26 -8.89 -54.40 -26.68
N PRO A 27 -9.92 -54.82 -25.91
CA PRO A 27 -11.21 -55.09 -26.57
C PRO A 27 -12.49 -54.70 -25.78
N THR A 28 -13.63 -54.87 -26.47
CA THR A 28 -15.04 -54.51 -26.23
C THR A 28 -15.78 -55.31 -25.11
N SER A 29 -16.76 -54.71 -24.40
CA SER A 29 -18.15 -55.26 -24.23
C SER A 29 -19.10 -54.51 -23.24
N ILE A 30 -20.32 -54.19 -23.74
CA ILE A 30 -21.69 -54.37 -23.16
C ILE A 30 -22.04 -53.82 -21.73
N PRO A 31 -23.16 -53.06 -21.58
CA PRO A 31 -23.78 -52.69 -20.30
C PRO A 31 -25.10 -53.48 -19.96
N PRO A 32 -25.51 -53.56 -18.67
CA PRO A 32 -26.84 -54.00 -18.23
C PRO A 32 -27.61 -52.87 -17.48
N PRO A 33 -28.85 -53.04 -16.95
CA PRO A 33 -30.05 -52.71 -17.73
C PRO A 33 -31.08 -51.79 -17.00
N MET A 34 -32.14 -51.39 -17.71
CA MET A 34 -33.32 -50.72 -17.14
C MET A 34 -34.40 -51.73 -16.72
N VAL A 35 -35.29 -51.31 -15.80
CA VAL A 35 -36.62 -51.92 -15.54
C VAL A 35 -37.65 -50.77 -15.42
N ALA A 36 -38.88 -50.99 -15.89
CA ALA A 36 -40.01 -50.04 -15.83
C ALA A 36 -40.75 -50.11 -14.46
N GLU A 37 -41.83 -49.41 -14.12
CA GLU A 37 -42.80 -48.54 -14.83
C GLU A 37 -43.42 -47.57 -13.74
N SER A 38 -44.38 -46.65 -13.91
CA SER A 38 -45.39 -46.39 -14.95
C SER A 38 -45.90 -44.92 -14.96
N SER A 39 -47.07 -44.69 -15.56
CA SER A 39 -47.76 -43.42 -15.83
C SER A 39 -48.63 -42.84 -14.69
N LEU A 40 -48.72 -41.50 -14.59
CA LEU A 40 -49.96 -40.75 -14.91
C LEU A 40 -49.69 -39.23 -15.09
N SER A 41 -50.70 -38.46 -15.52
CA SER A 41 -50.57 -37.09 -16.07
C SER A 41 -51.45 -36.03 -15.38
N THR A 42 -50.91 -34.81 -15.15
CA THR A 42 -51.70 -33.58 -14.89
C THR A 42 -50.99 -32.35 -15.51
N ALA A 43 -51.77 -31.32 -15.85
CA ALA A 43 -51.33 -30.08 -16.54
C ALA A 43 -50.72 -28.99 -15.60
N PRO A 44 -50.10 -27.91 -16.11
CA PRO A 44 -49.15 -27.08 -15.37
C PRO A 44 -49.70 -25.75 -14.80
N GLN A 45 -48.99 -25.19 -13.80
CA GLN A 45 -48.94 -23.77 -13.40
C GLN A 45 -47.51 -23.45 -12.88
N PRO A 46 -47.06 -22.18 -12.83
CA PRO A 46 -45.62 -21.85 -12.89
C PRO A 46 -44.94 -21.64 -11.52
N MET A 47 -43.75 -22.22 -11.35
CA MET A 47 -42.76 -21.75 -10.37
C MET A 47 -41.69 -20.86 -11.03
N ALA A 48 -41.14 -19.94 -10.25
CA ALA A 48 -40.28 -18.87 -10.76
C ALA A 48 -39.02 -19.39 -11.50
N LYS A 49 -38.73 -18.77 -12.65
CA LYS A 49 -37.42 -18.92 -13.31
C LYS A 49 -36.35 -18.26 -12.45
N GLY A 50 -35.67 -19.05 -11.61
CA GLY A 50 -34.44 -18.61 -10.97
C GLY A 50 -33.45 -18.13 -12.04
N LYS A 51 -33.00 -16.87 -11.95
CA LYS A 51 -31.93 -16.35 -12.81
C LYS A 51 -30.72 -17.28 -12.66
N LYS A 52 -30.27 -17.91 -13.76
CA LYS A 52 -28.98 -18.61 -13.78
C LYS A 52 -27.90 -17.59 -13.42
N LYS A 53 -27.26 -17.75 -12.26
CA LYS A 53 -26.23 -16.82 -11.78
C LYS A 53 -25.12 -16.72 -12.82
N ALA A 54 -24.94 -15.53 -13.40
CA ALA A 54 -24.08 -15.37 -14.57
C ALA A 54 -22.62 -15.54 -14.15
N VAL A 55 -21.95 -16.54 -14.73
CA VAL A 55 -20.55 -16.87 -14.39
C VAL A 55 -19.64 -15.73 -14.84
N GLY A 56 -19.21 -14.90 -13.87
CA GLY A 56 -18.39 -13.71 -14.11
C GLY A 56 -19.08 -12.36 -13.88
N ALA A 57 -20.35 -12.34 -13.46
CA ALA A 57 -20.95 -11.13 -12.92
C ALA A 57 -20.35 -10.77 -11.55
N ARG A 58 -20.27 -9.47 -11.26
CA ARG A 58 -19.71 -8.87 -10.03
C ARG A 58 -20.71 -7.88 -9.45
N LEU A 59 -20.55 -7.57 -8.15
CA LEU A 59 -21.40 -6.61 -7.47
C LEU A 59 -20.81 -5.21 -7.60
N TRP A 60 -21.63 -4.25 -8.01
CA TRP A 60 -21.26 -2.84 -8.11
C TRP A 60 -22.28 -1.99 -7.37
N ILE A 61 -21.85 -0.86 -6.82
CA ILE A 61 -22.74 0.25 -6.49
C ILE A 61 -22.50 1.36 -7.50
N ARG A 62 -23.61 1.96 -7.95
CA ARG A 62 -23.64 3.12 -8.83
C ARG A 62 -24.05 4.32 -8.01
N PHE A 63 -23.36 5.44 -8.15
CA PHE A 63 -23.84 6.74 -7.68
C PHE A 63 -23.98 7.68 -8.87
N ASP A 64 -25.14 8.31 -8.97
CA ASP A 64 -25.46 9.43 -9.85
C ASP A 64 -24.89 10.74 -9.27
N ARG A 65 -24.63 11.75 -10.10
CA ARG A 65 -24.19 13.09 -9.68
C ARG A 65 -25.12 13.77 -8.66
N PHE A 66 -26.37 13.33 -8.58
CA PHE A 66 -27.37 13.78 -7.59
C PHE A 66 -27.32 12.97 -6.26
N GLY A 67 -26.29 12.15 -6.04
CA GLY A 67 -26.13 11.30 -4.86
C GLY A 67 -27.03 10.05 -4.81
N ASN A 68 -27.93 9.85 -5.80
CA ASN A 68 -28.78 8.66 -5.89
C ASN A 68 -27.92 7.39 -6.06
N SER A 69 -28.06 6.43 -5.13
CA SER A 69 -27.26 5.20 -5.11
C SER A 69 -28.06 3.95 -5.50
N GLU A 70 -27.52 3.10 -6.37
CA GLU A 70 -28.17 1.89 -6.89
C GLU A 70 -27.20 0.69 -6.86
N LEU A 71 -27.63 -0.46 -6.32
CA LEU A 71 -26.80 -1.68 -6.27
C LEU A 71 -27.10 -2.58 -7.47
N VAL A 72 -26.08 -2.88 -8.30
CA VAL A 72 -26.25 -3.54 -9.60
C VAL A 72 -25.28 -4.74 -9.74
N GLU A 73 -25.79 -5.90 -10.15
CA GLU A 73 -24.97 -7.07 -10.51
C GLU A 73 -24.66 -7.03 -12.02
N CYS A 74 -23.42 -6.70 -12.38
CA CYS A 74 -22.98 -6.47 -13.76
C CYS A 74 -21.87 -7.44 -14.19
N ASP A 75 -21.94 -7.92 -15.42
CA ASP A 75 -20.82 -8.60 -16.08
C ASP A 75 -19.85 -7.58 -16.72
N LYS A 76 -18.64 -8.03 -17.08
CA LYS A 76 -17.65 -7.16 -17.70
C LYS A 76 -18.12 -6.58 -19.05
N SER A 77 -18.92 -7.34 -19.80
CA SER A 77 -19.39 -6.95 -21.13
C SER A 77 -20.42 -5.82 -21.07
N ALA A 78 -21.31 -5.83 -20.06
CA ALA A 78 -22.25 -4.73 -19.82
C ALA A 78 -21.51 -3.43 -19.49
N ILE A 79 -20.46 -3.49 -18.67
CA ILE A 79 -19.68 -2.30 -18.24
C ILE A 79 -18.89 -1.70 -19.41
N ILE A 80 -18.20 -2.55 -20.19
CA ILE A 80 -17.51 -2.13 -21.42
C ILE A 80 -18.47 -1.42 -22.38
N LYS A 81 -19.71 -1.91 -22.52
CA LYS A 81 -20.74 -1.29 -23.36
C LYS A 81 -21.32 0.00 -22.78
N ARG A 82 -21.51 0.07 -21.47
CA ARG A 82 -22.10 1.23 -20.77
C ARG A 82 -21.16 2.43 -20.79
N VAL A 83 -19.86 2.20 -20.52
CA VAL A 83 -18.87 3.27 -20.31
C VAL A 83 -17.91 3.43 -21.50
N ALA A 84 -18.06 2.61 -22.56
CA ALA A 84 -17.22 2.63 -23.77
C ALA A 84 -15.70 2.39 -23.55
N ILE A 85 -15.31 1.85 -22.39
CA ILE A 85 -13.90 1.64 -22.01
C ILE A 85 -13.33 0.36 -22.67
N PRO A 86 -12.10 0.41 -23.23
CA PRO A 86 -11.41 -0.77 -23.75
C PRO A 86 -11.28 -1.94 -22.75
N ALA A 87 -11.50 -3.17 -23.24
CA ALA A 87 -11.44 -4.40 -22.44
C ALA A 87 -10.06 -4.75 -21.83
N ARG A 88 -9.02 -3.94 -22.06
CA ARG A 88 -7.73 -4.03 -21.36
C ARG A 88 -7.78 -3.31 -20.02
N ASP A 89 -8.43 -2.16 -19.96
CA ASP A 89 -8.38 -1.23 -18.82
C ASP A 89 -9.21 -1.80 -17.65
N LEU A 90 -10.36 -2.43 -17.96
CA LEU A 90 -11.16 -3.22 -17.00
C LEU A 90 -10.45 -4.48 -16.45
N ARG A 91 -9.19 -4.75 -16.84
CA ARG A 91 -8.34 -5.76 -16.19
C ARG A 91 -7.64 -5.23 -14.94
N ILE A 92 -7.43 -3.92 -14.83
CA ILE A 92 -6.83 -3.24 -13.68
C ILE A 92 -7.73 -3.43 -12.45
N LEU A 93 -9.05 -3.28 -12.62
CA LEU A 93 -10.04 -3.64 -11.58
C LEU A 93 -10.21 -5.18 -11.41
N GLY A 94 -9.37 -5.99 -12.04
CA GLY A 94 -9.32 -7.45 -11.89
C GLY A 94 -8.64 -7.89 -10.60
N PRO A 95 -8.55 -9.23 -10.37
CA PRO A 95 -7.82 -9.77 -9.22
C PRO A 95 -6.30 -9.68 -9.41
N ILE A 96 -5.82 -9.73 -10.66
CA ILE A 96 -4.39 -9.76 -11.03
C ILE A 96 -3.66 -8.45 -10.67
N PHE A 97 -4.38 -7.33 -10.66
CA PHE A 97 -3.87 -5.98 -10.42
C PHE A 97 -4.47 -5.40 -9.12
N SER A 98 -4.61 -6.25 -8.09
CA SER A 98 -5.13 -5.83 -6.77
C SER A 98 -4.08 -5.18 -5.88
N ASP A 99 -2.80 -5.39 -6.19
CA ASP A 99 -1.67 -4.89 -5.41
C ASP A 99 -0.96 -3.71 -6.10
N SER A 100 -1.63 -3.04 -7.05
CA SER A 100 -1.10 -1.92 -7.85
C SER A 100 -2.07 -0.74 -7.82
N SER A 101 -1.60 0.46 -7.51
CA SER A 101 -2.36 1.69 -7.77
C SER A 101 -2.38 1.99 -9.28
N ASN A 102 -3.46 2.61 -9.80
CA ASN A 102 -3.49 3.24 -11.12
C ASN A 102 -4.68 4.21 -11.28
N ILE A 103 -4.47 5.37 -11.92
CA ILE A 103 -5.47 6.36 -12.32
C ILE A 103 -5.38 6.52 -13.84
N LEU A 104 -6.40 6.05 -14.57
CA LEU A 104 -6.32 5.93 -16.02
C LEU A 104 -7.37 6.77 -16.74
N ALA A 105 -6.91 7.81 -17.43
CA ALA A 105 -7.76 8.67 -18.25
C ALA A 105 -8.22 7.98 -19.54
N ARG A 106 -9.50 8.13 -19.88
CA ARG A 106 -10.11 7.71 -21.16
C ARG A 106 -11.17 8.74 -21.59
N GLU A 107 -11.54 8.70 -22.86
CA GLU A 107 -12.35 9.74 -23.52
C GLU A 107 -13.66 10.13 -22.82
N LYS A 108 -14.33 9.19 -22.16
CA LYS A 108 -15.59 9.42 -21.44
C LYS A 108 -15.57 8.93 -19.98
N ALA A 109 -14.41 8.54 -19.46
CA ALA A 109 -14.28 7.97 -18.13
C ALA A 109 -12.84 7.94 -17.59
N MET A 110 -12.73 7.95 -16.26
CA MET A 110 -11.51 7.67 -15.50
C MET A 110 -11.65 6.30 -14.82
N VAL A 111 -10.65 5.43 -14.94
CA VAL A 111 -10.59 4.17 -14.16
C VAL A 111 -9.68 4.39 -12.97
N VAL A 112 -10.22 4.25 -11.75
CA VAL A 112 -9.51 4.49 -10.50
C VAL A 112 -9.31 3.16 -9.77
N ASN A 113 -8.06 2.81 -9.48
CA ASN A 113 -7.67 1.64 -8.72
C ASN A 113 -6.68 2.11 -7.66
N LEU A 114 -7.16 2.50 -6.47
CA LEU A 114 -6.35 3.07 -5.40
C LEU A 114 -6.52 2.22 -4.14
N GLU A 115 -5.48 1.46 -3.78
CA GLU A 115 -5.52 0.48 -2.68
C GLU A 115 -6.74 -0.46 -2.78
N PHE A 116 -7.73 -0.31 -1.90
CA PHE A 116 -8.95 -1.11 -1.88
C PHE A 116 -10.07 -0.52 -2.77
N ILE A 117 -10.00 0.76 -3.15
CA ILE A 117 -10.99 1.44 -3.98
C ILE A 117 -10.80 1.05 -5.44
N LYS A 118 -11.87 0.55 -6.07
CA LYS A 118 -11.88 0.07 -7.46
C LYS A 118 -13.09 0.63 -8.18
N ALA A 119 -12.92 1.75 -8.86
CA ALA A 119 -14.00 2.54 -9.42
C ALA A 119 -13.81 2.85 -10.91
N ILE A 120 -14.93 3.19 -11.56
CA ILE A 120 -14.98 3.80 -12.88
C ILE A 120 -15.82 5.06 -12.73
N VAL A 121 -15.25 6.21 -13.03
CA VAL A 121 -15.89 7.52 -12.87
C VAL A 121 -16.18 8.07 -14.26
N THR A 122 -17.39 8.59 -14.47
CA THR A 122 -17.78 9.38 -15.64
C THR A 122 -18.13 10.80 -15.18
N ALA A 123 -18.45 11.71 -16.10
CA ALA A 123 -18.92 13.06 -15.76
C ALA A 123 -20.33 13.09 -15.10
N GLU A 124 -21.06 11.96 -15.07
CA GLU A 124 -22.44 11.88 -14.56
C GLU A 124 -22.65 10.80 -13.48
N GLU A 125 -21.82 9.75 -13.46
CA GLU A 125 -21.93 8.65 -12.49
C GLU A 125 -20.60 7.95 -12.18
N ILE A 126 -20.45 7.46 -10.95
CA ILE A 126 -19.40 6.51 -10.53
C ILE A 126 -19.98 5.09 -10.39
N LEU A 127 -19.24 4.10 -10.88
CA LEU A 127 -19.45 2.67 -10.68
C LEU A 127 -18.31 2.10 -9.82
N LEU A 128 -18.61 1.74 -8.58
CA LEU A 128 -17.66 1.20 -7.59
C LEU A 128 -17.83 -0.31 -7.41
N LEU A 129 -16.72 -1.05 -7.47
CA LEU A 129 -16.66 -2.52 -7.45
C LEU A 129 -16.56 -3.11 -6.03
N ASP A 130 -17.30 -4.20 -5.81
CA ASP A 130 -17.33 -5.02 -4.60
C ASP A 130 -17.55 -4.17 -3.32
N PRO A 131 -18.62 -3.33 -3.27
CA PRO A 131 -18.83 -2.28 -2.27
C PRO A 131 -19.21 -2.76 -0.86
N LEU A 132 -19.29 -4.09 -0.66
CA LEU A 132 -19.59 -4.71 0.64
C LEU A 132 -18.31 -5.12 1.40
N ARG A 133 -17.12 -4.84 0.86
CA ARG A 133 -15.84 -5.03 1.57
C ARG A 133 -15.71 -3.95 2.65
N HIS A 134 -15.33 -4.37 3.86
CA HIS A 134 -15.26 -3.48 5.04
C HIS A 134 -14.41 -2.22 4.79
N GLU A 135 -13.25 -2.38 4.15
CA GLU A 135 -12.31 -1.31 3.77
C GLU A 135 -12.94 -0.25 2.85
N VAL A 136 -13.93 -0.66 2.04
CA VAL A 136 -14.59 0.19 1.02
C VAL A 136 -15.78 0.97 1.61
N LEU A 137 -16.31 0.55 2.77
CA LEU A 137 -17.49 1.18 3.37
C LEU A 137 -17.30 2.68 3.70
N PRO A 138 -16.16 3.15 4.26
CA PRO A 138 -15.95 4.59 4.50
C PRO A 138 -16.07 5.46 3.24
N PHE A 139 -15.56 4.97 2.11
CA PHE A 139 -15.69 5.64 0.81
C PHE A 139 -17.14 5.64 0.31
N VAL A 140 -17.86 4.52 0.44
CA VAL A 140 -19.29 4.44 0.12
C VAL A 140 -20.12 5.42 0.97
N ASP A 141 -19.79 5.58 2.24
CA ASP A 141 -20.51 6.45 3.17
C ASP A 141 -20.13 7.94 3.05
N GLN A 142 -18.89 8.27 2.68
CA GLN A 142 -18.54 9.65 2.30
C GLN A 142 -19.18 10.07 0.97
N LEU A 143 -19.21 9.20 -0.06
CA LEU A 143 -19.93 9.48 -1.31
C LEU A 143 -21.42 9.78 -1.06
N ARG A 144 -22.06 9.04 -0.15
CA ARG A 144 -23.45 9.30 0.29
C ARG A 144 -23.63 10.65 0.98
N GLN A 145 -22.60 11.16 1.65
CA GLN A 145 -22.68 12.40 2.43
C GLN A 145 -22.32 13.63 1.59
N GLN A 146 -21.26 13.58 0.79
CA GLN A 146 -20.76 14.75 0.07
C GLN A 146 -21.48 15.00 -1.27
N LEU A 147 -21.81 13.96 -2.05
CA LEU A 147 -22.46 14.14 -3.37
C LEU A 147 -23.81 14.86 -3.32
N PRO A 148 -24.69 14.67 -2.30
CA PRO A 148 -25.93 15.45 -2.19
C PRO A 148 -25.75 16.89 -1.69
N LEU A 149 -24.58 17.24 -1.14
CA LEU A 149 -24.33 18.53 -0.46
C LEU A 149 -23.57 19.54 -1.33
N LYS A 150 -22.72 19.09 -2.26
CA LYS A 150 -22.15 19.93 -3.33
C LYS A 150 -23.20 20.12 -4.45
N SER A 151 -24.22 20.92 -4.18
CA SER A 151 -25.25 21.35 -5.14
C SER A 151 -25.95 22.66 -4.72
N PRO A 152 -26.12 23.64 -5.64
CA PRO A 152 -26.52 25.01 -5.30
C PRO A 152 -27.98 25.12 -4.82
N THR A 153 -28.16 25.19 -3.50
CA THR A 153 -29.49 25.15 -2.87
C THR A 153 -30.12 26.55 -2.71
N ASN A 154 -30.99 26.89 -3.66
CA ASN A 154 -32.03 27.93 -3.61
C ASN A 154 -31.67 29.38 -3.22
N ILE A 155 -31.53 30.24 -4.23
CA ILE A 155 -31.86 31.67 -4.11
C ILE A 155 -33.38 31.84 -4.18
N GLN A 156 -34.10 31.81 -3.05
CA GLN A 156 -35.50 32.25 -3.04
C GLN A 156 -36.02 32.78 -1.69
N GLY A 157 -36.27 34.09 -1.63
CA GLY A 157 -37.43 34.64 -0.91
C GLY A 157 -37.31 34.90 0.59
N ALA A 158 -36.64 36.01 0.97
CA ALA A 158 -36.93 36.72 2.21
C ALA A 158 -36.98 38.24 1.92
N SER A 159 -38.17 38.85 1.99
CA SER A 159 -38.32 40.30 1.87
C SER A 159 -38.00 40.97 3.22
N PRO A 160 -37.29 42.13 3.23
CA PRO A 160 -37.03 42.86 4.47
C PRO A 160 -38.29 43.63 4.94
N ALA A 161 -38.47 43.71 6.25
CA ALA A 161 -39.44 44.59 6.90
C ALA A 161 -38.87 45.12 8.24
N ASP A 162 -38.62 46.43 8.26
CA ASP A 162 -38.60 47.37 9.39
C ASP A 162 -38.09 46.93 10.78
N ALA A 163 -36.90 47.41 11.15
CA ALA A 163 -36.64 48.03 12.46
C ALA A 163 -35.40 48.95 12.40
N GLN A 164 -35.44 50.08 13.11
CA GLN A 164 -34.33 51.04 13.23
C GLN A 164 -33.51 50.80 14.50
N HIS A 165 -32.23 51.22 14.50
CA HIS A 165 -31.69 52.13 15.53
C HIS A 165 -30.41 52.85 15.05
N ASP A 166 -30.16 54.02 15.63
CA ASP A 166 -28.94 54.84 15.52
C ASP A 166 -27.71 54.09 16.12
N ASP A 167 -26.45 54.39 15.79
CA ASP A 167 -25.80 55.68 16.11
C ASP A 167 -24.51 56.00 15.30
N LEU A 168 -23.96 57.19 15.52
CA LEU A 168 -23.01 57.90 14.66
C LEU A 168 -21.56 57.92 15.21
N HIS A 169 -20.52 57.61 14.39
CA HIS A 169 -19.21 58.31 14.51
C HIS A 169 -18.23 58.18 13.30
N VAL A 170 -18.28 59.20 12.43
CA VAL A 170 -17.17 59.91 11.74
C VAL A 170 -15.73 59.33 11.88
N SER A 171 -15.10 58.80 10.81
CA SER A 171 -14.25 59.60 9.87
C SER A 171 -13.40 58.80 8.85
N ASN A 172 -13.60 59.09 7.56
CA ASN A 172 -12.61 59.23 6.48
C ASN A 172 -11.34 58.33 6.41
N TYR A 173 -11.30 57.41 5.42
CA TYR A 173 -10.37 57.49 4.27
C TYR A 173 -10.96 56.73 3.06
N GLY A 174 -10.62 57.15 1.84
CA GLY A 174 -11.26 56.65 0.62
C GLY A 174 -10.80 55.25 0.18
N ARG A 175 -11.70 54.27 0.28
CA ARG A 175 -11.63 53.00 -0.47
C ARG A 175 -12.98 52.79 -1.16
N LEU A 176 -12.97 52.41 -2.43
CA LEU A 176 -14.19 51.94 -3.11
C LEU A 176 -14.69 50.69 -2.37
N PRO A 177 -16.01 50.54 -2.12
CA PRO A 177 -16.54 49.35 -1.51
C PRO A 177 -16.42 48.18 -2.48
N VAL A 178 -15.35 47.39 -2.32
CA VAL A 178 -15.30 46.02 -2.83
C VAL A 178 -16.41 45.26 -2.11
N PRO A 179 -17.33 44.58 -2.82
CA PRO A 179 -18.33 43.75 -2.15
C PRO A 179 -17.63 42.56 -1.49
N GLU A 180 -17.57 42.56 -0.15
CA GLU A 180 -17.11 41.43 0.68
C GLU A 180 -18.17 40.31 0.70
N ALA A 181 -18.51 39.85 -0.50
CA ALA A 181 -19.56 38.87 -0.81
C ALA A 181 -19.11 37.87 -1.91
N VAL A 182 -17.80 37.79 -2.17
CA VAL A 182 -17.19 36.97 -3.23
C VAL A 182 -16.17 35.97 -2.67
N GLU A 183 -16.34 35.54 -1.41
CA GLU A 183 -15.55 34.46 -0.78
C GLU A 183 -16.38 33.17 -0.55
N ASN A 184 -17.67 33.18 -0.89
CA ASN A 184 -18.56 32.01 -0.84
C ASN A 184 -18.96 31.47 -2.23
N LEU A 185 -18.27 31.90 -3.29
CA LEU A 185 -18.16 31.09 -4.51
C LEU A 185 -16.88 30.28 -4.41
N GLN A 186 -16.94 29.18 -3.67
CA GLN A 186 -16.03 28.06 -3.94
C GLN A 186 -16.35 27.60 -5.37
N SER A 187 -15.35 27.58 -6.25
CA SER A 187 -15.47 26.95 -7.57
C SER A 187 -15.75 25.47 -7.34
N GLU A 188 -17.01 25.06 -7.49
CA GLU A 188 -17.46 23.71 -7.18
C GLU A 188 -16.77 22.72 -8.13
N LEU A 189 -15.79 21.97 -7.61
CA LEU A 189 -14.98 21.03 -8.38
C LEU A 189 -15.88 20.15 -9.27
N PRO A 190 -15.50 19.91 -10.55
CA PRO A 190 -16.17 18.93 -11.40
C PRO A 190 -16.42 17.59 -10.71
N PHE A 191 -17.55 16.94 -11.02
CA PHE A 191 -18.01 15.72 -10.35
C PHE A 191 -16.92 14.62 -10.33
N GLU A 192 -16.18 14.47 -11.43
CA GLU A 192 -15.06 13.54 -11.54
C GLU A 192 -13.95 13.79 -10.51
N PHE A 193 -13.70 15.05 -10.12
CA PHE A 193 -12.69 15.43 -9.15
C PHE A 193 -13.21 15.43 -7.72
N GLN A 194 -14.49 15.75 -7.47
CA GLN A 194 -15.09 15.49 -6.15
C GLN A 194 -14.99 14.01 -5.78
N VAL A 195 -15.24 13.11 -6.75
CA VAL A 195 -15.11 11.66 -6.55
C VAL A 195 -13.65 11.23 -6.38
N LEU A 196 -12.68 11.91 -7.01
CA LEU A 196 -11.25 11.65 -6.85
C LEU A 196 -10.70 12.17 -5.51
N GLU A 197 -11.07 13.39 -5.11
CA GLU A 197 -10.83 14.02 -3.80
C GLU A 197 -11.25 13.07 -2.68
N ILE A 198 -12.51 12.62 -2.69
CA ILE A 198 -13.06 11.67 -1.69
C ILE A 198 -12.33 10.31 -1.74
N ALA A 199 -11.89 9.83 -2.91
CA ALA A 199 -11.13 8.59 -3.02
C ALA A 199 -9.72 8.72 -2.42
N LEU A 200 -9.05 9.85 -2.66
CA LEU A 200 -7.73 10.15 -2.13
C LEU A 200 -7.77 10.42 -0.63
N GLU A 201 -8.77 11.15 -0.13
CA GLU A 201 -9.00 11.38 1.31
C GLU A 201 -9.07 10.04 2.07
N VAL A 202 -9.96 9.12 1.66
CA VAL A 202 -10.12 7.83 2.33
C VAL A 202 -8.85 6.98 2.26
N VAL A 203 -8.16 6.95 1.12
CA VAL A 203 -6.93 6.17 0.96
C VAL A 203 -5.79 6.74 1.82
N CYS A 204 -5.62 8.07 1.86
CA CYS A 204 -4.60 8.72 2.67
C CYS A 204 -4.90 8.57 4.17
N MET A 205 -6.14 8.78 4.61
CA MET A 205 -6.57 8.54 6.00
C MET A 205 -6.37 7.08 6.43
N PHE A 206 -6.71 6.12 5.56
CA PHE A 206 -6.49 4.71 5.81
C PHE A 206 -5.00 4.39 5.95
N LEU A 207 -4.16 4.88 5.02
CA LEU A 207 -2.73 4.61 5.03
C LEU A 207 -2.07 5.23 6.27
N ASP A 208 -2.38 6.47 6.63
CA ASP A 208 -1.82 7.12 7.81
C ASP A 208 -2.26 6.42 9.11
N SER A 209 -3.50 5.92 9.17
CA SER A 209 -3.98 5.10 10.29
C SER A 209 -3.20 3.78 10.42
N ASN A 210 -2.82 3.14 9.31
CA ASN A 210 -1.97 1.95 9.33
C ASN A 210 -0.54 2.28 9.79
N VAL A 211 -0.04 3.49 9.50
CA VAL A 211 1.28 3.96 9.99
C VAL A 211 1.23 4.24 11.48
N ALA A 212 0.21 4.93 11.99
CA ALA A 212 0.05 5.19 13.42
C ALA A 212 -0.11 3.90 14.24
N GLU A 213 -0.77 2.87 13.70
CA GLU A 213 -0.79 1.53 14.31
C GLU A 213 0.59 0.84 14.28
N LEU A 214 1.29 0.90 13.15
CA LEU A 214 2.66 0.37 13.02
C LEU A 214 3.63 1.05 13.99
N GLU A 215 3.56 2.37 14.15
CA GLU A 215 4.35 3.16 15.12
C GLU A 215 4.06 2.71 16.56
N ARG A 216 2.77 2.71 16.95
CA ARG A 216 2.31 2.31 18.29
C ARG A 216 2.81 0.91 18.67
N ASP A 217 2.80 -0.01 17.72
CA ASP A 217 3.20 -1.41 17.95
C ASP A 217 4.71 -1.64 17.79
N ALA A 218 5.44 -0.74 17.10
CA ALA A 218 6.90 -0.84 16.91
C ALA A 218 7.68 -0.56 18.20
N TYR A 219 7.47 0.61 18.80
CA TYR A 219 8.24 1.06 19.97
C TYR A 219 8.30 0.06 21.14
N PRO A 220 7.19 -0.56 21.61
CA PRO A 220 7.26 -1.52 22.71
C PRO A 220 7.98 -2.83 22.34
N VAL A 221 7.91 -3.28 21.08
CA VAL A 221 8.62 -4.48 20.61
C VAL A 221 10.14 -4.26 20.57
N LEU A 222 10.57 -3.04 20.21
CA LEU A 222 11.98 -2.66 20.13
C LEU A 222 12.58 -2.42 21.53
N ASP A 223 11.83 -1.77 22.43
CA ASP A 223 12.18 -1.63 23.85
C ASP A 223 12.22 -2.99 24.58
N GLU A 224 11.34 -3.95 24.25
CA GLU A 224 11.46 -5.33 24.74
C GLU A 224 12.75 -5.99 24.20
N LEU A 225 13.01 -5.95 22.89
CA LEU A 225 14.20 -6.57 22.30
C LEU A 225 15.51 -6.01 22.88
N ALA A 226 15.60 -4.70 23.10
CA ALA A 226 16.78 -4.05 23.70
C ALA A 226 17.05 -4.47 25.16
N LYS A 227 16.02 -4.95 25.88
CA LYS A 227 16.11 -5.44 27.26
C LYS A 227 16.37 -6.94 27.34
N ASN A 228 15.77 -7.75 26.46
CA ASN A 228 16.00 -9.19 26.41
C ASN A 228 16.01 -9.73 24.97
N VAL A 229 17.22 -9.98 24.47
CA VAL A 229 17.41 -10.61 23.15
C VAL A 229 16.93 -12.07 23.21
N SER A 230 15.78 -12.34 22.60
CA SER A 230 15.15 -13.66 22.56
C SER A 230 14.67 -14.00 21.15
N THR A 231 14.55 -15.29 20.84
CA THR A 231 14.07 -15.74 19.51
C THR A 231 12.68 -15.19 19.20
N LYS A 232 11.79 -15.16 20.20
CA LYS A 232 10.44 -14.59 20.10
C LYS A 232 10.47 -13.09 19.76
N ASN A 233 11.37 -12.32 20.38
CA ASN A 233 11.44 -10.87 20.16
C ASN A 233 12.06 -10.55 18.78
N LEU A 234 13.00 -11.38 18.32
CA LEU A 234 13.52 -11.33 16.94
C LEU A 234 12.45 -11.74 15.91
N GLU A 235 11.57 -12.71 16.22
CA GLU A 235 10.41 -13.05 15.40
C GLU A 235 9.39 -11.89 15.34
N HIS A 236 9.15 -11.20 16.46
CA HIS A 236 8.32 -9.99 16.50
C HIS A 236 8.91 -8.87 15.61
N VAL A 237 10.20 -8.54 15.76
CA VAL A 237 10.86 -7.51 14.92
C VAL A 237 10.89 -7.93 13.44
N ARG A 238 11.07 -9.21 13.13
CA ARG A 238 10.95 -9.71 11.75
C ARG A 238 9.54 -9.53 11.17
N SER A 239 8.50 -9.76 11.98
CA SER A 239 7.11 -9.51 11.61
C SER A 239 6.86 -8.01 11.38
N LEU A 240 7.36 -7.16 12.27
CA LEU A 240 7.30 -5.70 12.18
C LEU A 240 7.97 -5.18 10.91
N LYS A 241 9.21 -5.60 10.62
CA LYS A 241 9.99 -5.24 9.43
C LYS A 241 9.32 -5.71 8.13
N SER A 242 8.60 -6.84 8.16
CA SER A 242 7.77 -7.34 7.05
C SER A 242 6.50 -6.50 6.85
N ASN A 243 5.78 -6.15 7.92
CA ASN A 243 4.60 -5.28 7.88
C ASN A 243 4.97 -3.87 7.39
N LEU A 244 6.07 -3.30 7.90
CA LEU A 244 6.64 -2.03 7.47
C LEU A 244 6.95 -2.05 5.97
N THR A 245 7.69 -3.05 5.49
CA THR A 245 8.05 -3.17 4.07
C THR A 245 6.80 -3.26 3.18
N ARG A 246 5.76 -3.99 3.62
CA ARG A 246 4.47 -4.05 2.91
C ARG A 246 3.73 -2.71 2.90
N LEU A 247 3.75 -1.96 4.00
CA LEU A 247 3.07 -0.67 4.11
C LEU A 247 3.79 0.43 3.33
N LEU A 248 5.12 0.48 3.39
CA LEU A 248 5.95 1.37 2.58
C LEU A 248 5.67 1.17 1.08
N ALA A 249 5.65 -0.08 0.62
CA ALA A 249 5.35 -0.44 -0.76
C ALA A 249 3.87 -0.24 -1.17
N ARG A 250 2.98 0.14 -0.25
CA ARG A 250 1.60 0.57 -0.53
C ARG A 250 1.52 2.07 -0.71
N VAL A 251 2.03 2.82 0.28
CA VAL A 251 2.14 4.29 0.23
C VAL A 251 2.91 4.73 -1.02
N GLN A 252 4.04 4.07 -1.33
CA GLN A 252 4.79 4.31 -2.56
C GLN A 252 3.92 4.18 -3.80
N LYS A 253 3.17 3.09 -4.02
CA LYS A 253 2.37 2.93 -5.24
C LYS A 253 1.32 4.01 -5.43
N VAL A 254 0.67 4.48 -4.37
CA VAL A 254 -0.30 5.59 -4.47
C VAL A 254 0.43 6.89 -4.80
N ARG A 255 1.54 7.16 -4.10
CA ARG A 255 2.37 8.36 -4.30
C ARG A 255 2.98 8.42 -5.69
N ASP A 256 3.61 7.34 -6.15
CA ASP A 256 4.32 7.22 -7.42
C ASP A 256 3.37 7.31 -8.63
N GLU A 257 2.09 6.94 -8.46
CA GLU A 257 1.03 7.14 -9.47
C GLU A 257 0.57 8.60 -9.54
N ILE A 258 0.52 9.32 -8.41
CA ILE A 258 0.25 10.77 -8.39
C ILE A 258 1.46 11.56 -8.91
N GLU A 259 2.69 11.11 -8.60
CA GLU A 259 3.95 11.64 -9.14
C GLU A 259 3.93 11.56 -10.69
N HIS A 260 3.62 10.39 -11.24
CA HIS A 260 3.48 10.20 -12.70
C HIS A 260 2.37 11.07 -13.32
N LEU A 261 1.26 11.30 -12.61
CA LEU A 261 0.18 12.15 -13.11
C LEU A 261 0.55 13.64 -13.07
N LEU A 262 1.26 14.10 -12.05
CA LEU A 262 1.79 15.47 -11.94
C LEU A 262 2.92 15.73 -12.96
N ASP A 263 3.67 14.71 -13.37
CA ASP A 263 4.72 14.82 -14.39
C ASP A 263 4.19 15.16 -15.81
N ASP A 264 2.90 14.96 -16.13
CA ASP A 264 2.35 15.17 -17.48
C ASP A 264 0.97 15.85 -17.53
N ASN A 265 0.98 17.12 -17.94
CA ASN A 265 -0.22 17.94 -18.10
C ASN A 265 -1.19 17.43 -19.19
N GLU A 266 -0.76 16.62 -20.16
CA GLU A 266 -1.67 16.03 -21.15
C GLU A 266 -2.55 14.94 -20.51
N ASP A 267 -1.97 14.08 -19.66
CA ASP A 267 -2.72 13.06 -18.91
C ASP A 267 -3.62 13.70 -17.83
N MET A 268 -3.19 14.77 -17.16
CA MET A 268 -4.08 15.57 -16.28
C MET A 268 -5.24 16.20 -17.06
N ALA A 269 -4.97 16.87 -18.19
CA ALA A 269 -6.02 17.43 -19.04
C ALA A 269 -6.98 16.34 -19.58
N HIS A 270 -6.50 15.11 -19.74
CA HIS A 270 -7.35 13.98 -20.15
C HIS A 270 -8.38 13.56 -19.09
N LEU A 271 -8.19 13.90 -17.81
CA LEU A 271 -9.12 13.61 -16.70
C LEU A 271 -10.32 14.57 -16.59
N TYR A 272 -10.33 15.70 -17.32
CA TYR A 272 -11.45 16.68 -17.32
C TYR A 272 -12.68 16.16 -18.11
N LEU A 273 -13.35 15.13 -17.57
CA LEU A 273 -14.47 14.43 -18.20
C LEU A 273 -15.69 15.32 -18.47
N THR A 274 -16.03 16.22 -17.54
CA THR A 274 -17.14 17.17 -17.66
C THR A 274 -16.87 18.19 -18.77
N ARG A 275 -15.62 18.68 -18.90
CA ARG A 275 -15.19 19.55 -19.99
C ARG A 275 -15.35 18.84 -21.35
N LYS A 276 -14.88 17.59 -21.45
CA LYS A 276 -15.02 16.74 -22.65
C LYS A 276 -16.49 16.43 -22.99
N LEU A 277 -17.35 16.19 -22.00
CA LEU A 277 -18.78 15.94 -22.21
C LEU A 277 -19.48 17.17 -22.81
N ILE A 278 -19.25 18.35 -22.25
CA ILE A 278 -19.83 19.62 -22.74
C ILE A 278 -19.35 19.91 -24.16
N GLN A 279 -18.06 19.75 -24.44
CA GLN A 279 -17.48 19.98 -25.77
C GLN A 279 -18.08 19.04 -26.83
N ASN A 280 -18.25 17.75 -26.52
CA ASN A 280 -18.89 16.79 -27.42
C ASN A 280 -20.36 17.15 -27.70
N GLN A 281 -21.13 17.54 -26.67
CA GLN A 281 -22.53 17.97 -26.85
C GLN A 281 -22.66 19.23 -27.73
N GLN A 282 -21.74 20.19 -27.60
CA GLN A 282 -21.71 21.38 -28.46
C GLN A 282 -21.41 21.03 -29.92
N TYR A 283 -20.50 20.07 -30.16
CA TYR A 283 -20.17 19.59 -31.50
C TYR A 283 -21.33 18.83 -32.15
N GLU A 284 -22.01 17.96 -31.40
CA GLU A 284 -23.22 17.26 -31.86
C GLU A 284 -24.36 18.25 -32.21
N ALA A 285 -24.55 19.31 -31.40
CA ALA A 285 -25.54 20.35 -31.68
C ALA A 285 -25.23 21.15 -32.96
N LEU A 286 -23.95 21.52 -33.18
CA LEU A 286 -23.51 22.25 -34.38
C LEU A 286 -23.68 21.43 -35.67
N LEU A 287 -23.53 20.10 -35.60
CA LEU A 287 -23.84 19.21 -36.72
C LEU A 287 -25.36 19.05 -36.92
N GLY A 288 -26.14 18.97 -35.84
CA GLY A 288 -27.60 18.85 -35.90
C GLY A 288 -28.31 20.06 -36.52
N GLU A 289 -27.81 21.28 -36.33
CA GLU A 289 -28.35 22.48 -36.98
C GLU A 289 -28.12 22.48 -38.51
N ALA A 290 -27.10 21.77 -39.01
CA ALA A 290 -26.82 21.69 -40.45
C ALA A 290 -27.82 20.82 -41.23
N GLU A 291 -28.44 19.82 -40.59
CA GLU A 291 -29.40 18.90 -41.23
C GLU A 291 -30.88 19.30 -41.06
N SER A 292 -31.19 20.30 -40.22
CA SER A 292 -32.56 20.58 -39.74
C SER A 292 -33.20 21.90 -40.24
N THR A 293 -32.85 22.36 -41.45
CA THR A 293 -33.54 23.50 -42.10
C THR A 293 -34.83 23.09 -42.82
N ASN A 294 -35.88 22.67 -42.08
CA ASN A 294 -37.27 22.71 -42.57
C ASN A 294 -38.37 22.69 -41.47
N ILE A 295 -39.05 23.84 -41.32
CA ILE A 295 -40.47 24.02 -40.91
C ILE A 295 -40.90 23.62 -39.48
N VAL A 296 -40.95 24.64 -38.62
CA VAL A 296 -42.03 24.99 -37.65
C VAL A 296 -42.79 23.88 -36.89
N HIS A 297 -42.55 23.79 -35.58
CA HIS A 297 -43.62 23.82 -34.56
C HIS A 297 -43.13 24.49 -33.27
N ALA A 298 -43.98 24.66 -32.25
CA ALA A 298 -43.79 25.69 -31.21
C ALA A 298 -43.90 25.22 -29.74
N ALA A 299 -43.35 26.06 -28.85
CA ALA A 299 -43.40 26.07 -27.38
C ALA A 299 -42.49 25.08 -26.61
N PRO A 300 -42.14 25.37 -25.34
CA PRO A 300 -42.14 26.67 -24.62
C PRO A 300 -40.70 27.19 -24.35
N GLN A 301 -40.59 28.41 -23.80
CA GLN A 301 -39.30 29.11 -23.63
C GLN A 301 -38.69 28.93 -22.23
N PHE A 302 -37.38 28.71 -22.16
CA PHE A 302 -36.53 29.04 -21.00
C PHE A 302 -35.52 30.13 -21.40
N PRO A 303 -35.16 31.07 -20.52
CA PRO A 303 -34.40 32.27 -20.89
C PRO A 303 -32.91 31.98 -21.12
N ARG A 304 -32.51 31.81 -22.39
CA ARG A 304 -31.11 31.81 -22.83
C ARG A 304 -30.48 33.20 -22.67
N LEU A 305 -29.61 33.40 -21.68
CA LEU A 305 -28.58 34.46 -21.75
C LEU A 305 -27.40 33.96 -22.61
N ALA A 306 -27.55 34.04 -23.93
CA ALA A 306 -26.47 33.76 -24.88
C ALA A 306 -25.75 35.06 -25.27
N SER A 307 -24.62 35.37 -24.63
CA SER A 307 -23.74 36.46 -25.06
C SER A 307 -22.91 35.99 -26.25
N ILE A 308 -23.31 36.39 -27.47
CA ILE A 308 -22.60 36.00 -28.70
C ILE A 308 -21.29 36.78 -28.80
N ARG A 309 -20.17 36.11 -28.50
CA ARG A 309 -18.82 36.62 -28.77
C ARG A 309 -18.11 35.73 -29.78
N SER A 310 -18.42 35.92 -31.06
CA SER A 310 -17.70 35.26 -32.16
C SER A 310 -16.20 35.60 -32.09
N GLY A 311 -15.36 34.58 -31.89
CA GLY A 311 -13.92 34.75 -31.67
C GLY A 311 -13.11 33.59 -32.25
N SER A 312 -12.43 33.87 -33.37
CA SER A 312 -11.30 33.14 -33.99
C SER A 312 -11.12 31.63 -33.70
N LEU A 313 -11.26 30.80 -34.75
CA LEU A 313 -10.89 29.37 -34.78
C LEU A 313 -9.37 29.11 -34.78
N ALA A 314 -8.56 29.98 -34.16
CA ALA A 314 -7.10 29.92 -34.23
C ALA A 314 -6.41 30.45 -32.95
N ASN A 315 -6.70 29.84 -31.79
CA ASN A 315 -5.91 30.04 -30.57
C ASN A 315 -6.01 28.89 -29.53
N SER A 316 -6.48 27.71 -29.93
CA SER A 316 -6.90 26.60 -29.05
C SER A 316 -5.81 26.01 -28.15
N ASN A 317 -4.53 26.20 -28.47
CA ASN A 317 -3.43 25.51 -27.80
C ASN A 317 -2.83 26.29 -26.62
N ILE A 318 -3.25 27.54 -26.40
CA ILE A 318 -2.71 28.43 -25.35
C ILE A 318 -3.64 28.48 -24.11
N THR A 319 -4.87 28.00 -24.23
CA THR A 319 -5.86 28.04 -23.13
C THR A 319 -5.82 26.83 -22.22
N PHE A 320 -5.18 25.71 -22.58
CA PHE A 320 -5.20 24.47 -21.78
C PHE A 320 -4.16 24.41 -20.65
N GLU A 321 -3.05 25.15 -20.73
CA GLU A 321 -2.00 25.10 -19.71
C GLU A 321 -2.44 25.69 -18.35
N ASN A 322 -3.27 26.75 -18.36
CA ASN A 322 -3.88 27.32 -17.14
C ASN A 322 -5.22 26.62 -16.78
N ASP A 323 -5.53 25.48 -17.39
CA ASP A 323 -6.86 24.82 -17.34
C ASP A 323 -6.81 23.50 -16.54
N VAL A 324 -5.66 23.23 -15.90
CA VAL A 324 -5.37 22.08 -15.01
C VAL A 324 -4.96 22.46 -13.58
N GLU A 325 -4.71 23.75 -13.30
CA GLU A 325 -4.15 24.27 -12.03
C GLU A 325 -4.96 23.85 -10.79
N ASP A 326 -6.31 23.85 -10.88
CA ASP A 326 -7.21 23.38 -9.80
C ASP A 326 -6.98 21.90 -9.44
N LEU A 327 -6.69 21.05 -10.44
CA LEU A 327 -6.44 19.62 -10.26
C LEU A 327 -5.02 19.35 -9.78
N GLU A 328 -4.04 20.07 -10.35
CA GLU A 328 -2.63 20.03 -9.96
C GLU A 328 -2.49 20.34 -8.46
N MET A 329 -3.07 21.46 -7.99
CA MET A 329 -3.05 21.87 -6.57
C MET A 329 -3.71 20.83 -5.64
N MET A 330 -4.79 20.18 -6.08
CA MET A 330 -5.44 19.11 -5.33
C MET A 330 -4.54 17.86 -5.23
N LEU A 331 -3.89 17.47 -6.34
CA LEU A 331 -3.01 16.31 -6.39
C LEU A 331 -1.69 16.55 -5.63
N GLU A 332 -1.10 17.75 -5.71
CA GLU A 332 0.05 18.15 -4.91
C GLU A 332 -0.21 18.00 -3.41
N ALA A 333 -1.38 18.43 -2.91
CA ALA A 333 -1.73 18.33 -1.50
C ALA A 333 -1.73 16.86 -1.02
N TYR A 334 -2.30 15.93 -1.81
CA TYR A 334 -2.29 14.50 -1.49
C TYR A 334 -0.90 13.86 -1.69
N PHE A 335 -0.11 14.30 -2.68
CA PHE A 335 1.27 13.85 -2.87
C PHE A 335 2.15 14.22 -1.66
N MET A 336 2.05 15.46 -1.18
CA MET A 336 2.77 15.94 0.01
C MET A 336 2.30 15.21 1.28
N GLN A 337 1.00 14.91 1.41
CA GLN A 337 0.50 14.07 2.50
C GLN A 337 1.10 12.67 2.45
N LEU A 338 1.13 12.02 1.27
CA LEU A 338 1.66 10.67 1.09
C LEU A 338 3.18 10.59 1.27
N ASP A 339 3.96 11.59 0.84
CA ASP A 339 5.39 11.62 1.14
C ASP A 339 5.64 11.88 2.63
N GLY A 340 4.82 12.71 3.29
CA GLY A 340 4.78 12.83 4.75
C GLY A 340 4.57 11.48 5.45
N THR A 341 3.54 10.73 5.06
CA THR A 341 3.24 9.37 5.56
C THR A 341 4.37 8.38 5.22
N ARG A 342 5.02 8.49 4.05
CA ARG A 342 6.21 7.70 3.67
C ARG A 342 7.41 8.01 4.57
N ASN A 343 7.65 9.28 4.89
CA ASN A 343 8.77 9.70 5.73
C ASN A 343 8.59 9.28 7.21
N LYS A 344 7.35 9.24 7.73
CA LYS A 344 7.04 8.56 9.00
C LYS A 344 7.51 7.09 8.99
N ILE A 345 7.11 6.33 7.97
CA ILE A 345 7.47 4.91 7.82
C ILE A 345 9.00 4.72 7.73
N LEU A 346 9.70 5.63 7.04
CA LEU A 346 11.17 5.59 6.94
C LEU A 346 11.85 5.88 8.29
N SER A 347 11.32 6.78 9.12
CA SER A 347 11.84 7.02 10.48
C SER A 347 11.64 5.80 11.40
N VAL A 348 10.48 5.12 11.33
CA VAL A 348 10.28 3.83 12.04
C VAL A 348 11.26 2.76 11.54
N ARG A 349 11.56 2.76 10.23
CA ARG A 349 12.51 1.82 9.61
C ARG A 349 13.94 2.05 10.11
N GLU A 350 14.37 3.30 10.20
CA GLU A 350 15.65 3.72 10.75
C GLU A 350 15.77 3.29 12.22
N TYR A 351 14.77 3.57 13.05
CA TYR A 351 14.74 3.16 14.45
C TYR A 351 14.75 1.63 14.67
N ILE A 352 14.14 0.86 13.76
CA ILE A 352 14.25 -0.62 13.76
C ILE A 352 15.68 -1.06 13.43
N ASP A 353 16.28 -0.51 12.38
CA ASP A 353 17.63 -0.88 11.93
C ASP A 353 18.69 -0.48 13.00
N ASP A 354 18.57 0.71 13.62
CA ASP A 354 19.39 1.15 14.76
C ASP A 354 19.28 0.21 15.97
N THR A 355 18.07 -0.25 16.28
CA THR A 355 17.85 -1.20 17.39
C THR A 355 18.45 -2.57 17.08
N GLU A 356 18.37 -3.03 15.83
CA GLU A 356 18.99 -4.28 15.38
C GLU A 356 20.52 -4.23 15.53
N ASP A 357 21.15 -3.09 15.16
CA ASP A 357 22.59 -2.89 15.33
C ASP A 357 23.02 -2.74 16.80
N TYR A 358 22.25 -2.03 17.64
CA TYR A 358 22.50 -2.00 19.09
C TYR A 358 22.48 -3.41 19.70
N VAL A 359 21.49 -4.23 19.32
CA VAL A 359 21.33 -5.61 19.77
C VAL A 359 22.48 -6.50 19.29
N ASN A 360 22.94 -6.33 18.05
CA ASN A 360 24.11 -7.04 17.52
C ASN A 360 25.38 -6.71 18.33
N ILE A 361 25.62 -5.43 18.66
CA ILE A 361 26.75 -5.00 19.49
C ILE A 361 26.65 -5.61 20.91
N GLN A 362 25.46 -5.64 21.50
CA GLN A 362 25.23 -6.22 22.84
C GLN A 362 25.51 -7.74 22.85
N LEU A 363 25.05 -8.46 21.82
CA LEU A 363 25.31 -9.90 21.64
C LEU A 363 26.81 -10.20 21.47
N ASP A 364 27.54 -9.39 20.69
CA ASP A 364 28.97 -9.58 20.51
C ASP A 364 29.78 -9.27 21.78
N ASN A 365 29.33 -8.32 22.63
CA ASN A 365 29.93 -8.15 23.96
C ASN A 365 29.73 -9.42 24.84
N GLN A 366 28.52 -9.97 24.90
CA GLN A 366 28.27 -11.22 25.66
C GLN A 366 29.07 -12.41 25.12
N ARG A 367 29.25 -12.51 23.79
CA ARG A 367 30.14 -13.52 23.17
C ARG A 367 31.59 -13.33 23.60
N ASN A 368 32.09 -12.10 23.64
CA ASN A 368 33.46 -11.80 24.09
C ASN A 368 33.68 -12.17 25.57
N GLU A 369 32.71 -11.87 26.45
CA GLU A 369 32.74 -12.29 27.86
C GLU A 369 32.77 -13.83 28.00
N LEU A 370 31.95 -14.54 27.22
CA LEU A 370 31.94 -16.01 27.21
C LEU A 370 33.26 -16.59 26.72
N ILE A 371 33.86 -16.03 25.67
CA ILE A 371 35.19 -16.41 25.15
C ILE A 371 36.28 -16.17 26.22
N GLN A 372 36.22 -15.06 26.95
CA GLN A 372 37.13 -14.76 28.05
C GLN A 372 37.00 -15.75 29.23
N LEU A 373 35.78 -16.15 29.58
CA LEU A 373 35.54 -17.19 30.59
C LEU A 373 36.04 -18.56 30.11
N GLN A 374 35.79 -18.93 28.85
CA GLN A 374 36.27 -20.17 28.25
C GLN A 374 37.80 -20.23 28.19
N LEU A 375 38.47 -19.12 27.84
CA LEU A 375 39.93 -19.00 27.87
C LEU A 375 40.46 -19.20 29.30
N THR A 376 39.83 -18.56 30.29
CA THR A 376 40.22 -18.70 31.71
C THR A 376 40.08 -20.15 32.20
N LEU A 377 38.97 -20.81 31.87
CA LEU A 377 38.73 -22.22 32.19
C LEU A 377 39.73 -23.15 31.50
N THR A 378 40.10 -22.85 30.25
CA THR A 378 41.11 -23.61 29.49
C THR A 378 42.50 -23.49 30.12
N ILE A 379 42.90 -22.30 30.57
CA ILE A 379 44.17 -22.05 31.27
C ILE A 379 44.20 -22.79 32.62
N ALA A 380 43.09 -22.81 33.37
CA ALA A 380 42.98 -23.59 34.61
C ALA A 380 43.07 -25.10 34.36
N SER A 381 42.38 -25.60 33.33
CA SER A 381 42.39 -27.01 32.94
C SER A 381 43.77 -27.49 32.52
N PHE A 382 44.56 -26.64 31.84
CA PHE A 382 45.94 -26.95 31.46
C PHE A 382 46.88 -27.10 32.68
N ALA A 383 46.74 -26.24 33.69
CA ALA A 383 47.50 -26.35 34.93
C ALA A 383 47.15 -27.64 35.70
N ILE A 384 45.85 -27.94 35.85
CA ILE A 384 45.35 -29.17 36.51
C ILE A 384 45.79 -30.43 35.74
N ALA A 385 45.76 -30.41 34.40
CA ALA A 385 46.24 -31.52 33.58
C ALA A 385 47.75 -31.75 33.75
N THR A 386 48.53 -30.68 33.94
CA THR A 386 49.98 -30.77 34.20
C THR A 386 50.26 -31.41 35.57
N GLU A 387 49.53 -31.00 36.61
CA GLU A 387 49.61 -31.61 37.94
C GLU A 387 49.16 -33.07 37.93
N THR A 388 48.08 -33.38 37.20
CA THR A 388 47.53 -34.74 37.04
C THR A 388 48.51 -35.66 36.30
N LEU A 389 49.24 -35.15 35.29
CA LEU A 389 50.28 -35.90 34.59
C LEU A 389 51.45 -36.25 35.53
N ILE A 390 51.91 -35.30 36.34
CA ILE A 390 52.97 -35.55 37.32
C ILE A 390 52.49 -36.58 38.37
N CYS A 391 51.29 -36.37 38.94
CA CYS A 391 50.66 -37.31 39.86
C CYS A 391 50.53 -38.72 39.25
N GLY A 392 50.11 -38.82 37.99
CA GLY A 392 49.98 -40.09 37.26
C GLY A 392 51.30 -40.85 37.10
N ILE A 393 52.41 -40.15 36.82
CA ILE A 393 53.75 -40.76 36.74
C ILE A 393 54.16 -41.36 38.09
N PHE A 394 53.94 -40.66 39.20
CA PHE A 394 54.23 -41.18 40.55
C PHE A 394 53.21 -42.23 41.03
N GLY A 395 52.00 -42.23 40.48
CA GLY A 395 50.99 -43.29 40.69
C GLY A 395 51.30 -44.62 39.98
N MET A 396 52.29 -44.65 39.07
CA MET A 396 52.81 -45.90 38.53
C MET A 396 53.62 -46.64 39.61
N ASN A 397 53.48 -47.97 39.67
CA ASN A 397 54.21 -48.82 40.62
C ASN A 397 55.69 -48.99 40.26
N ILE A 398 56.44 -47.89 40.32
CA ILE A 398 57.87 -47.77 40.04
C ILE A 398 58.61 -47.60 41.37
N GLN A 399 59.71 -48.32 41.58
CA GLN A 399 60.50 -48.27 42.80
C GLN A 399 61.34 -46.97 42.90
N CYS A 400 60.68 -45.85 43.16
CA CYS A 400 61.35 -44.57 43.38
C CYS A 400 61.98 -44.50 44.77
N ILE A 401 63.29 -44.18 44.81
CA ILE A 401 64.10 -44.02 46.03
C ILE A 401 63.48 -43.01 47.01
N LEU A 402 62.75 -42.02 46.47
CA LEU A 402 62.07 -40.95 47.20
C LEU A 402 61.05 -41.45 48.25
N TYR A 403 60.48 -42.65 48.06
CA TYR A 403 59.49 -43.22 49.00
C TYR A 403 60.09 -43.71 50.33
N ASN A 404 61.39 -44.04 50.38
CA ASN A 404 62.05 -44.53 51.60
C ASN A 404 62.51 -43.40 52.54
N MET A 405 62.28 -42.13 52.20
CA MET A 405 62.74 -40.98 52.97
C MET A 405 61.57 -40.29 53.69
N ASN A 406 61.49 -40.48 55.02
CA ASN A 406 60.46 -39.87 55.87
C ASN A 406 60.32 -38.36 55.63
N GLY A 407 59.09 -37.90 55.37
CA GLY A 407 58.74 -36.48 55.22
C GLY A 407 58.99 -35.88 53.83
N ILE A 408 59.90 -36.41 53.02
CA ILE A 408 60.26 -35.80 51.71
C ILE A 408 59.09 -35.81 50.72
N PHE A 409 58.26 -36.86 50.72
CA PHE A 409 57.10 -36.96 49.82
C PHE A 409 56.12 -35.79 49.97
N GLY A 410 55.83 -35.34 51.20
CA GLY A 410 54.92 -34.21 51.43
C GLY A 410 55.48 -32.87 50.93
N LEU A 411 56.79 -32.64 51.10
CA LEU A 411 57.47 -31.47 50.54
C LEU A 411 57.49 -31.51 49.01
N PHE A 412 57.69 -32.69 48.42
CA PHE A 412 57.65 -32.87 46.97
C PHE A 412 56.27 -32.53 46.39
N VAL A 413 55.18 -33.12 46.91
CA VAL A 413 53.81 -32.83 46.47
C VAL A 413 53.50 -31.33 46.61
N GLY A 414 53.80 -30.72 47.76
CA GLY A 414 53.61 -29.28 47.97
C GLY A 414 54.39 -28.41 46.97
N SER A 415 55.60 -28.83 46.58
CA SER A 415 56.39 -28.12 45.57
C SER A 415 55.80 -28.22 44.16
N VAL A 416 55.21 -29.36 43.80
CA VAL A 416 54.55 -29.57 42.50
C VAL A 416 53.28 -28.73 42.40
N THR A 417 52.39 -28.80 43.39
CA THR A 417 51.17 -27.98 43.43
C THR A 417 51.49 -26.48 43.40
N CYS A 418 52.52 -26.04 44.14
CA CYS A 418 52.99 -24.65 44.11
C CYS A 418 53.49 -24.24 42.71
N ALA A 419 54.27 -25.09 42.04
CA ALA A 419 54.74 -24.84 40.67
C ALA A 419 53.58 -24.78 39.65
N CYS A 420 52.55 -25.62 39.79
CA CYS A 420 51.36 -25.60 38.94
C CYS A 420 50.51 -24.33 39.16
N ILE A 421 50.36 -23.86 40.40
CA ILE A 421 49.72 -22.56 40.71
C ILE A 421 50.52 -21.39 40.12
N LEU A 422 51.85 -21.41 40.23
CA LEU A 422 52.72 -20.38 39.66
C LEU A 422 52.63 -20.36 38.11
N LEU A 423 52.61 -21.53 37.46
CA LEU A 423 52.40 -21.67 36.02
C LEU A 423 51.04 -21.11 35.59
N PHE A 424 49.96 -21.41 36.33
CA PHE A 424 48.62 -20.86 36.08
C PHE A 424 48.62 -19.33 36.15
N LEU A 425 49.24 -18.74 37.19
CA LEU A 425 49.34 -17.29 37.36
C LEU A 425 50.19 -16.63 36.27
N LEU A 426 51.28 -17.26 35.81
CA LEU A 426 52.09 -16.75 34.70
C LEU A 426 51.30 -16.73 33.38
N ILE A 427 50.54 -17.78 33.06
CA ILE A 427 49.76 -17.85 31.82
C ILE A 427 48.60 -16.85 31.86
N LEU A 428 47.90 -16.69 32.99
CA LEU A 428 46.90 -15.63 33.16
C LEU A 428 47.51 -14.22 33.06
N GLY A 429 48.68 -14.00 33.66
CA GLY A 429 49.40 -12.73 33.58
C GLY A 429 49.79 -12.36 32.15
N TYR A 430 50.30 -13.34 31.39
CA TYR A 430 50.60 -13.19 29.97
C TYR A 430 49.34 -12.89 29.13
N ALA A 431 48.24 -13.63 29.36
CA ALA A 431 46.99 -13.43 28.63
C ALA A 431 46.36 -12.05 28.90
N ARG A 432 46.41 -11.56 30.15
CA ARG A 432 46.04 -10.18 30.51
C ARG A 432 46.96 -9.14 29.89
N TRP A 433 48.28 -9.33 29.93
CA TRP A 433 49.24 -8.40 29.31
C TRP A 433 49.04 -8.28 27.79
N LYS A 434 48.64 -9.37 27.13
CA LYS A 434 48.25 -9.40 25.71
C LYS A 434 46.85 -8.85 25.41
N LYS A 435 46.07 -8.40 26.42
CA LYS A 435 44.67 -7.96 26.30
C LYS A 435 43.73 -9.02 25.69
N LEU A 436 44.03 -10.30 25.92
CA LEU A 436 43.17 -11.43 25.49
C LEU A 436 42.05 -11.73 26.48
N LEU A 437 42.17 -11.19 27.69
CA LEU A 437 41.06 -10.94 28.61
C LEU A 437 40.82 -9.43 28.59
N GLY A 438 39.56 -9.02 28.63
CA GLY A 438 39.14 -7.65 28.91
C GLY A 438 39.74 -7.13 30.22
N SER A 439 39.89 -5.81 30.29
CA SER A 439 40.63 -5.12 31.35
C SER A 439 39.98 -5.18 32.73
#